data_AF-A0A831V7F6-F1
#
_entry.id   AF-A0A831V7F6-F1
#
_cell.length_a   1.000
_cell.length_b   1.000
_cell.length_c   1.000
_cell.angle_alpha   90.00
_cell.angle_beta   90.00
_cell.angle_gamma   90.00
#
_symmetry.space_group_name_H-M   'P 1'
#
loop_
_entity.id
_entity.type
_entity.pdbx_description
1 polymer ?
#
loop_
_entity_poly.entity_id
_entity_poly.type
_entity_poly.pdbx_seq_one_letter_code
_entity_poly.pdbx_strand_id
1 'polypeptide(L)'
;MAYGRYGRDNKALSFAAARADAPGGREADAERFSALVEALTGKRPRVRRRNDGTIEIICYEEHLEGFALYAELAEDIKRWLETK
;
A
#
# COMPACT_ATOMS: atom_id res chain seq x y z
N MET A 1 -3.45 -5.66 -4.46
CA MET A 1 -2.09 -5.70 -3.88
C MET A 1 -1.74 -7.16 -3.61
N ALA A 2 -0.48 -7.56 -3.79
CA ALA A 2 0.01 -8.88 -3.41
C ALA A 2 1.16 -8.73 -2.43
N TYR A 3 1.24 -9.62 -1.42
CA TYR A 3 2.23 -9.59 -0.35
C TYR A 3 3.12 -10.83 -0.45
N GLY A 4 4.39 -10.69 -0.06
CA GLY A 4 5.29 -11.83 0.01
C GLY A 4 6.64 -11.43 0.60
N ARG A 5 7.51 -12.42 0.75
CA ARG A 5 8.90 -12.19 1.14
C ARG A 5 9.82 -12.47 -0.05
N TYR A 6 10.78 -11.58 -0.29
CA TYR A 6 11.59 -11.60 -1.52
C TYR A 6 13.08 -11.32 -1.26
N GLY A 7 13.93 -11.88 -2.13
CA GLY A 7 15.37 -11.68 -2.14
C GLY A 7 16.13 -12.52 -1.10
N ARG A 8 17.46 -12.40 -1.10
CA ARG A 8 18.35 -13.14 -0.18
C ARG A 8 18.08 -12.79 1.30
N ASP A 9 17.66 -11.57 1.56
CA ASP A 9 17.40 -11.06 2.92
C ASP A 9 15.95 -11.28 3.37
N ASN A 10 15.12 -12.02 2.61
CA ASN A 10 13.74 -12.37 2.99
C ASN A 10 12.84 -11.15 3.33
N LYS A 11 13.00 -10.05 2.58
CA LYS A 11 12.33 -8.77 2.86
C LYS A 11 10.82 -8.87 2.66
N ALA A 12 10.05 -8.41 3.63
CA ALA A 12 8.60 -8.30 3.51
C ALA A 12 8.24 -7.15 2.57
N LEU A 13 7.58 -7.46 1.46
CA LEU A 13 7.18 -6.50 0.44
C LEU A 13 5.72 -6.70 0.06
N SER A 14 5.09 -5.61 -0.36
CA SER A 14 3.86 -5.66 -1.14
C SER A 14 4.01 -4.93 -2.46
N PHE A 15 3.30 -5.42 -3.47
CA PHE A 15 3.28 -4.86 -4.81
C PHE A 15 1.85 -4.52 -5.23
N ALA A 16 1.69 -3.33 -5.79
CA ALA A 16 0.49 -2.90 -6.51
C ALA A 16 0.89 -2.39 -7.89
N ALA A 17 0.01 -2.57 -8.87
CA ALA A 17 0.20 -2.03 -10.22
C ALA A 17 -0.88 -0.98 -10.47
N ALA A 18 -0.47 0.19 -10.96
CA ALA A 18 -1.38 1.28 -11.28
C ALA A 18 -2.25 0.94 -12.49
N ARG A 19 -3.53 1.26 -12.39
CA ARG A 19 -4.54 0.90 -13.38
C ARG A 19 -4.57 1.86 -14.56
N ALA A 20 -4.65 1.30 -15.76
CA ALA A 20 -4.71 2.05 -17.01
C ALA A 20 -6.03 2.80 -17.19
N ASP A 21 -7.11 2.16 -16.74
CA ASP A 21 -8.50 2.58 -16.82
C ASP A 21 -8.95 3.43 -15.63
N ALA A 22 -8.06 3.67 -14.66
CA ALA A 22 -8.34 4.60 -13.58
C ALA A 22 -8.53 6.03 -14.11
N PRO A 23 -9.36 6.87 -13.45
CA PRO A 23 -9.52 8.26 -13.86
C PRO A 23 -8.18 9.00 -13.87
N GLY A 24 -7.80 9.59 -15.01
CA GLY A 24 -6.48 10.23 -15.18
C GLY A 24 -5.33 9.28 -15.54
N GLY A 25 -5.62 8.00 -15.76
CA GLY A 25 -4.66 6.98 -16.18
C GLY A 25 -3.72 6.50 -15.07
N ARG A 26 -2.68 5.76 -15.48
CA ARG A 26 -1.77 5.06 -14.56
C ARG A 26 -1.03 5.99 -13.59
N GLU A 27 -0.55 7.13 -14.07
CA GLU A 27 0.22 8.07 -13.23
C GLU A 27 -0.65 8.67 -12.12
N ALA A 28 -1.87 9.11 -12.46
CA ALA A 28 -2.81 9.63 -11.48
C ALA A 28 -3.24 8.56 -10.46
N ASP A 29 -3.39 7.31 -10.91
CA ASP A 29 -3.69 6.20 -10.02
C ASP A 29 -2.53 5.88 -9.07
N ALA A 30 -1.30 5.86 -9.60
CA ALA A 30 -0.09 5.65 -8.80
C ALA A 30 0.11 6.75 -7.76
N GLU A 31 -0.17 8.00 -8.13
CA GLU A 31 -0.07 9.14 -7.23
C GLU A 31 -1.10 9.06 -6.11
N ARG A 32 -2.38 8.84 -6.44
CA ARG A 32 -3.45 8.69 -5.45
C ARG A 32 -3.15 7.57 -4.46
N PHE A 33 -2.69 6.43 -4.96
CA PHE A 33 -2.34 5.32 -4.09
C PHE A 33 -1.12 5.65 -3.22
N SER A 34 -0.08 6.27 -3.78
CA SER A 34 1.11 6.66 -3.02
C SER A 34 0.80 7.68 -1.92
N ALA A 35 -0.04 8.68 -2.22
CA ALA A 35 -0.49 9.67 -1.25
C ALA A 35 -1.32 9.04 -0.12
N LEU A 36 -2.17 8.05 -0.44
CA LEU A 36 -2.89 7.28 0.57
C LEU A 36 -1.93 6.53 1.49
N VAL A 37 -0.96 5.80 0.94
CA VAL A 37 0.02 5.08 1.75
C VAL A 37 0.80 6.04 2.64
N GLU A 38 1.25 7.17 2.10
CA GLU A 38 1.98 8.19 2.87
C GLU A 38 1.13 8.80 3.99
N ALA A 39 -0.15 9.09 3.73
CA ALA A 39 -1.05 9.60 4.76
C ALA A 39 -1.29 8.58 5.89
N LEU A 40 -1.30 7.28 5.56
CA LEU A 40 -1.56 6.21 6.51
C LEU A 40 -0.33 5.81 7.32
N THR A 41 0.85 5.80 6.70
CA THR A 41 2.07 5.24 7.31
C THR A 41 3.15 6.29 7.56
N GLY A 42 2.91 7.55 7.19
CA GLY A 42 3.89 8.64 7.25
C GLY A 42 5.07 8.48 6.29
N LYS A 43 5.02 7.49 5.39
CA LYS A 43 6.11 7.14 4.47
C LYS A 43 5.57 6.84 3.09
N ARG A 44 6.21 7.42 2.08
CA ARG A 44 5.80 7.25 0.69
C ARG A 44 6.37 5.96 0.12
N PRO A 45 5.56 5.14 -0.58
CA PRO A 45 6.04 3.90 -1.18
C PRO A 45 6.95 4.17 -2.37
N ARG A 46 7.75 3.17 -2.75
CA ARG A 46 8.60 3.27 -3.93
C ARG A 46 7.78 3.03 -5.19
N VAL A 47 7.85 3.96 -6.15
CA VAL A 47 7.22 3.80 -7.47
C VAL A 47 8.28 3.47 -8.52
N ARG A 48 8.00 2.47 -9.36
CA ARG A 48 8.87 2.05 -10.47
C ARG A 48 8.06 1.87 -11.75
N ARG A 49 8.49 2.52 -12.83
CA ARG A 49 7.96 2.27 -14.17
C ARG A 49 8.77 1.17 -14.88
N ARG A 50 8.06 0.20 -15.44
CA ARG A 50 8.61 -0.88 -16.27
C ARG A 50 8.57 -0.53 -17.75
N ASN A 51 9.33 -1.27 -18.56
CA ASN A 51 9.43 -1.06 -20.01
C ASN A 51 8.11 -1.29 -20.75
N ASP A 52 7.22 -2.12 -20.21
CA ASP A 52 5.88 -2.39 -20.73
C ASP A 52 4.85 -1.29 -20.36
N GLY A 53 5.30 -0.21 -19.70
CA GLY A 53 4.43 0.87 -19.25
C GLY A 53 3.69 0.57 -17.95
N THR A 54 3.91 -0.59 -17.32
CA THR A 54 3.40 -0.89 -15.99
C THR A 54 4.06 0.03 -14.96
N ILE A 55 3.26 0.67 -14.11
CA ILE A 55 3.76 1.41 -12.95
C ILE A 55 3.52 0.56 -11.72
N GLU A 56 4.60 0.10 -11.11
CA GLU A 56 4.58 -0.65 -9.87
C GLU A 56 4.78 0.26 -8.67
N ILE A 57 4.02 -0.02 -7.61
CA ILE A 57 4.10 0.63 -6.32
C ILE A 57 4.51 -0.44 -5.32
N ILE A 58 5.61 -0.21 -4.64
CA ILE A 58 6.27 -1.17 -3.75
C ILE A 58 6.22 -0.61 -2.33
N CYS A 59 5.52 -1.30 -1.45
CA CYS A 59 5.52 -0.97 -0.03
C CYS A 59 6.41 -1.98 0.72
N TYR A 60 7.39 -1.46 1.45
CA TYR A 60 8.30 -2.21 2.31
C TYR A 60 7.68 -2.50 3.69
N GLU A 61 8.36 -3.30 4.50
CA GLU A 61 7.95 -3.71 5.86
C GLU A 61 7.38 -2.57 6.71
N GLU A 62 8.04 -1.42 6.76
CA GLU A 62 7.56 -0.24 7.49
C GLU A 62 6.16 0.25 7.10
N HIS A 63 5.78 0.09 5.84
CA HIS A 63 4.43 0.44 5.38
C HIS A 63 3.43 -0.64 5.82
N LEU A 64 3.85 -1.91 5.81
CA LEU A 64 3.01 -3.05 6.21
C LEU A 64 2.73 -3.02 7.71
N GLU A 65 3.74 -2.68 8.52
CA GLU A 65 3.57 -2.44 9.96
C GLU A 65 2.59 -1.28 10.20
N GLY A 66 2.72 -0.18 9.44
CA GLY A 66 1.75 0.91 9.49
C GLY A 66 0.33 0.49 9.12
N PHE A 67 0.15 -0.39 8.13
CA PHE A 67 -1.17 -0.93 7.77
C PHE A 67 -1.77 -1.83 8.85
N ALA A 68 -0.95 -2.60 9.58
CA ALA A 68 -1.42 -3.50 10.63
C ALA A 68 -2.11 -2.73 11.78
N LEU A 69 -1.62 -1.53 12.11
CA LEU A 69 -2.22 -0.66 13.13
C LEU A 69 -3.69 -0.31 12.82
N TYR A 70 -4.08 -0.26 11.54
CA TYR A 70 -5.47 -0.02 11.18
C TYR A 70 -6.39 -1.20 11.46
N ALA A 71 -5.88 -2.43 11.39
CA ALA A 71 -6.65 -3.61 11.79
C ALA A 71 -6.93 -3.58 13.29
N GLU A 72 -5.94 -3.20 14.09
CA GLU A 72 -6.09 -3.00 15.54
C GLU A 72 -7.10 -1.88 15.84
N LEU A 73 -6.95 -0.71 15.21
CA LEU A 73 -7.89 0.40 15.37
C LEU A 73 -9.32 0.01 14.98
N ALA A 74 -9.49 -0.71 13.88
CA ALA A 74 -10.80 -1.16 13.43
C ALA A 74 -11.46 -2.12 14.43
N GLU A 75 -10.68 -3.04 15.00
CA GLU A 75 -11.17 -3.97 16.03
C GLU A 75 -11.55 -3.24 17.32
N ASP A 76 -10.75 -2.26 17.75
CA ASP A 76 -11.07 -1.44 18.92
C ASP A 76 -12.35 -0.62 18.72
N ILE A 77 -12.54 0.00 17.55
CA ILE A 77 -13.78 0.71 17.20
C ILE A 77 -14.98 -0.25 17.24
N LYS A 78 -14.83 -1.46 16.68
CA LYS A 78 -15.90 -2.45 16.66
C LYS A 78 -16.29 -2.87 18.07
N ARG A 79 -15.33 -3.20 18.93
CA ARG A 79 -15.57 -3.53 20.34
C ARG A 79 -16.28 -2.40 21.08
N TRP A 80 -15.88 -1.14 20.83
CA TRP A 80 -16.55 0.01 21.43
C TRP A 80 -18.02 0.12 20.98
N LEU A 81 -18.31 -0.07 19.69
CA LEU A 81 -19.67 -0.03 19.16
C LEU A 81 -20.57 -1.16 19.67
N GLU A 82 -20.02 -2.35 19.94
CA GLU A 82 -20.75 -3.50 20.51
C GLU A 82 -21.16 -3.29 21.98
N THR A 83 -20.52 -2.36 22.69
CA THR A 83 -20.86 -2.03 24.09
C THR A 83 -22.01 -1.01 24.22
N LYS A 84 -22.61 -0.58 23.10
CA LYS A 84 -23.82 0.25 23.07
C LYS A 84 -25.11 -0.56 22.99
#